data_AF-F3ZL47-F1
#
_entry.id   AF-F3ZL47-F1
#
_cell.length_a   1.000
_cell.length_b   1.000
_cell.length_c   1.000
_cell.angle_alpha   90.00
_cell.angle_beta   90.00
_cell.angle_gamma   90.00
#
_symmetry.space_group_name_H-M   'P 1'
#
loop_
_entity.id
_entity.type
_entity.pdbx_description
1 polymer ?
#
loop_
_entity_poly.entity_id
_entity_poly.type
_entity_poly.pdbx_seq_one_letter_code
_entity_poly.pdbx_strand_id
1 'polypeptide(L)'
;MEHRYEHNLKIVTGGRAQALVVNYEQEMVAHFGPECSLADRLRFPISLQALTAEGREQLQAAAKKLPKHTRDLVAKFEAAIDPALLDDLRYDYRVRLVPIIGSKTDADLAINFVKLDELSESERRTMVEAGRLGTVIEKVKHVEVADKDKLLPGRVARLVEDQVPFEFSVHNEHAKMWRRLGVRPATGASDPHATNAKYCIYSEAFGAYVYTPAWVKKVVREIGTVEKYRSFFGREPRMKTVTPFPKQFGASEASDAQQHSKSA
;
A
#
# COMPACT_ATOMS: atom_id res chain seq x y z
N MET A 1 -0.54 -41.18 23.88
CA MET A 1 -0.50 -39.72 24.12
C MET A 1 0.36 -38.97 23.09
N GLU A 2 1.21 -39.63 22.30
CA GLU A 2 2.20 -38.96 21.45
C GLU A 2 1.64 -38.26 20.20
N HIS A 3 0.62 -38.83 19.52
CA HIS A 3 0.09 -38.22 18.29
C HIS A 3 -0.77 -36.95 18.50
N ARG A 4 -1.25 -36.70 19.72
CA ARG A 4 -2.21 -35.60 20.00
C ARG A 4 -1.60 -34.22 19.75
N TYR A 5 -0.29 -34.08 19.96
CA TYR A 5 0.42 -32.81 19.87
C TYR A 5 1.48 -32.79 18.76
N GLU A 6 1.55 -33.86 17.96
CA GLU A 6 2.53 -34.01 16.89
C GLU A 6 2.45 -32.86 15.87
N HIS A 7 1.24 -32.47 15.48
CA HIS A 7 1.02 -31.34 14.57
C HIS A 7 1.52 -30.01 15.17
N ASN A 8 1.21 -29.75 16.44
CA ASN A 8 1.63 -28.53 17.13
C ASN A 8 3.16 -28.48 17.28
N LEU A 9 3.79 -29.63 17.56
CA LEU A 9 5.23 -29.74 17.67
C LEU A 9 5.89 -29.48 16.30
N LYS A 10 5.37 -30.08 15.22
CA LYS A 10 5.83 -29.85 13.84
C LYS A 10 5.78 -28.36 13.45
N ILE A 11 4.76 -27.63 13.90
CA ILE A 11 4.68 -26.17 13.66
C ILE A 11 5.81 -25.42 14.36
N VAL A 12 6.13 -25.79 15.60
CA VAL A 12 7.14 -25.10 16.43
C VAL A 12 8.57 -25.48 16.02
N THR A 13 8.81 -26.73 15.62
CA THR A 13 10.16 -27.23 15.31
C THR A 13 10.47 -27.32 13.82
N GLY A 14 9.49 -27.05 12.95
CA GLY A 14 9.61 -27.26 11.50
C GLY A 14 10.77 -26.52 10.84
N GLY A 15 11.04 -25.26 11.23
CA GLY A 15 12.17 -24.48 10.70
C GLY A 15 13.53 -25.08 11.05
N ARG A 16 13.68 -25.66 12.25
CA ARG A 16 14.91 -26.36 12.68
C ARG A 16 15.11 -27.66 11.92
N ALA A 17 14.04 -28.44 11.75
CA ALA A 17 14.09 -29.67 10.97
C ALA A 17 14.46 -29.38 9.51
N GLN A 18 13.91 -28.32 8.92
CA GLN A 18 14.25 -27.88 7.57
C GLN A 18 15.70 -27.41 7.47
N ALA A 19 16.19 -26.64 8.46
CA ALA A 19 17.59 -26.20 8.52
C ALA A 19 18.55 -27.39 8.54
N LEU A 20 18.24 -28.42 9.32
CA LEU A 20 19.04 -29.65 9.37
C LEU A 20 19.16 -30.32 7.99
N VAL A 21 18.05 -30.42 7.25
CA VAL A 21 18.06 -31.02 5.91
C VAL A 21 18.86 -30.17 4.92
N VAL A 22 18.73 -28.84 4.97
CA VAL A 22 19.49 -27.93 4.11
C VAL A 22 20.99 -27.97 4.43
N ASN A 23 21.35 -27.99 5.70
CA ASN A 23 22.75 -28.10 6.12
C ASN A 23 23.33 -29.45 5.68
N TYR A 24 22.57 -30.54 5.85
CA TYR A 24 23.00 -31.86 5.41
C TYR A 24 23.27 -31.92 3.90
N GLU A 25 22.38 -31.32 3.10
CA GLU A 25 22.58 -31.16 1.65
C GLU A 25 23.85 -30.38 1.33
N GLN A 26 24.09 -29.26 2.01
CA GLN A 26 25.28 -28.43 1.80
C GLN A 26 26.56 -29.19 2.14
N GLU A 27 26.60 -29.86 3.29
CA GLU A 27 27.74 -30.68 3.72
C GLU A 27 27.98 -31.85 2.77
N MET A 28 26.91 -32.51 2.31
CA MET A 28 27.02 -33.59 1.34
C MET A 28 27.64 -33.13 0.04
N VAL A 29 27.17 -32.03 -0.54
CA VAL A 29 27.72 -31.49 -1.78
C VAL A 29 29.16 -30.98 -1.58
N ALA A 30 29.46 -30.37 -0.44
CA ALA A 30 30.80 -29.87 -0.13
C ALA A 30 31.83 -31.00 0.01
N HIS A 31 31.45 -32.14 0.60
CA HIS A 31 32.36 -33.26 0.84
C HIS A 31 32.42 -34.28 -0.30
N PHE A 32 31.30 -34.53 -0.97
CA PHE A 32 31.15 -35.64 -1.92
C PHE A 32 30.78 -35.21 -3.34
N GLY A 33 30.68 -33.90 -3.58
CA GLY A 33 30.38 -33.36 -4.90
C GLY A 33 28.87 -33.27 -5.21
N PRO A 34 28.51 -32.51 -6.27
CA PRO A 34 27.13 -32.24 -6.66
C PRO A 34 26.35 -33.48 -7.10
N GLU A 35 27.01 -34.56 -7.51
CA GLU A 35 26.40 -35.85 -7.86
C GLU A 35 25.70 -36.54 -6.69
N CYS A 36 26.10 -36.20 -5.47
CA CYS A 36 25.50 -36.69 -4.25
C CYS A 36 24.35 -35.79 -3.76
N SER A 37 24.09 -34.67 -4.44
CA SER A 37 23.00 -33.75 -4.10
C SER A 37 21.66 -34.49 -4.03
N LEU A 38 20.87 -34.17 -3.01
CA LEU A 38 19.48 -34.61 -2.90
C LEU A 38 18.52 -33.62 -3.55
N ALA A 39 19.00 -32.47 -4.05
CA ALA A 39 18.16 -31.40 -4.59
C ALA A 39 17.42 -31.80 -5.87
N ASP A 40 17.88 -32.82 -6.60
CA ASP A 40 17.22 -33.37 -7.79
C ASP A 40 16.04 -34.31 -7.43
N ARG A 41 16.05 -34.89 -6.23
CA ARG A 41 15.08 -35.88 -5.74
C ARG A 41 14.10 -35.31 -4.73
N LEU A 42 14.56 -34.40 -3.88
CA LEU A 42 13.76 -33.77 -2.84
C LEU A 42 13.14 -32.47 -3.36
N ARG A 43 11.81 -32.39 -3.25
CA ARG A 43 11.05 -31.18 -3.59
C ARG A 43 10.74 -30.40 -2.32
N PHE A 44 10.75 -29.08 -2.41
CA PHE A 44 10.35 -28.20 -1.33
C PHE A 44 8.83 -28.33 -1.05
N PRO A 45 8.40 -28.81 0.13
CA PRO A 45 6.98 -28.94 0.43
C PRO A 45 6.38 -27.57 0.75
N ILE A 46 5.35 -27.17 0.00
CA ILE A 46 4.61 -25.93 0.28
C ILE A 46 3.42 -26.26 1.20
N SER A 47 3.42 -25.70 2.42
CA SER A 47 2.24 -25.74 3.28
C SER A 47 1.32 -24.57 2.97
N LEU A 48 0.14 -24.86 2.39
CA LEU A 48 -0.86 -23.86 2.01
C LEU A 48 -1.35 -23.02 3.20
N GLN A 49 -1.40 -23.63 4.39
CA GLN A 49 -1.85 -22.96 5.63
C GLN A 49 -0.95 -21.79 6.03
N ALA A 50 0.31 -21.76 5.61
CA ALA A 50 1.22 -20.66 5.94
C ALA A 50 1.09 -19.45 4.98
N LEU A 51 0.33 -19.59 3.89
CA LEU A 51 0.24 -18.60 2.82
C LEU A 51 -0.89 -17.60 3.01
N THR A 52 -1.85 -17.86 3.89
CA THR A 52 -2.98 -16.96 4.20
C THR A 52 -2.86 -16.36 5.59
N ALA A 53 -3.46 -15.18 5.80
CA ALA A 53 -3.50 -14.55 7.13
C ALA A 53 -4.25 -15.43 8.16
N GLU A 54 -5.40 -15.98 7.76
CA GLU A 54 -6.19 -16.89 8.59
C GLU A 54 -5.42 -18.17 8.95
N GLY A 55 -4.70 -18.75 7.99
CA GLY A 55 -3.90 -19.93 8.23
C GLY A 55 -2.71 -19.66 9.16
N ARG A 56 -2.10 -18.47 9.09
CA ARG A 56 -1.09 -18.03 10.07
C ARG A 56 -1.66 -17.95 11.48
N GLU A 57 -2.83 -17.36 11.67
CA GLU A 57 -3.47 -17.29 12.98
C GLU A 57 -3.83 -18.68 13.52
N GLN A 58 -4.31 -19.57 12.65
CA GLN A 58 -4.58 -20.97 13.00
C GLN A 58 -3.31 -21.71 13.42
N LEU A 59 -2.20 -21.54 12.71
CA LEU A 59 -0.90 -22.13 13.06
C LEU A 59 -0.38 -21.57 14.40
N GLN A 60 -0.51 -20.27 14.64
CA GLN A 60 -0.16 -19.66 15.94
C GLN A 60 -1.04 -20.20 17.07
N ALA A 61 -2.35 -20.33 16.84
CA ALA A 61 -3.28 -20.90 17.81
C ALA A 61 -2.97 -22.38 18.09
N ALA A 62 -2.59 -23.16 17.07
CA ALA A 62 -2.16 -24.55 17.21
C ALA A 62 -0.84 -24.66 18.00
N ALA A 63 0.14 -23.81 17.72
CA ALA A 63 1.39 -23.76 18.49
C ALA A 63 1.14 -23.43 19.98
N LYS A 64 0.19 -22.52 20.27
CA LYS A 64 -0.22 -22.19 21.65
C LYS A 64 -0.87 -23.34 22.41
N LYS A 65 -1.48 -24.31 21.70
CA LYS A 65 -2.08 -25.51 22.29
C LYS A 65 -1.04 -26.56 22.73
N LEU A 66 0.25 -26.34 22.47
CA LEU A 66 1.31 -27.23 22.94
C LEU A 66 1.37 -27.22 24.49
N PRO A 67 1.48 -28.40 25.14
CA PRO A 67 1.55 -28.47 26.60
C PRO A 67 2.65 -27.57 27.16
N LYS A 68 2.38 -26.94 28.32
CA LYS A 68 3.32 -26.00 28.94
C LYS A 68 4.70 -26.64 29.16
N HIS A 69 4.75 -27.85 29.67
CA HIS A 69 5.99 -28.60 29.87
C HIS A 69 6.84 -28.72 28.59
N THR A 70 6.21 -29.01 27.44
CA THR A 70 6.91 -29.12 26.16
C THR A 70 7.43 -27.77 25.67
N ARG A 71 6.65 -26.69 25.83
CA ARG A 71 7.10 -25.33 25.51
C ARG A 71 8.26 -24.90 26.39
N ASP A 72 8.19 -25.19 27.69
CA ASP A 72 9.23 -24.87 28.66
C ASP A 72 10.53 -25.64 28.36
N LEU A 73 10.44 -26.89 27.89
CA LEU A 73 11.61 -27.66 27.45
C LEU A 73 12.32 -26.99 26.27
N VAL A 74 11.56 -26.59 25.24
CA VAL A 74 12.12 -25.90 24.06
C VAL A 74 12.74 -24.57 24.48
N ALA A 75 12.05 -23.77 25.30
CA ALA A 75 12.56 -22.48 25.77
C ALA A 75 13.84 -22.62 26.61
N LYS A 76 13.93 -23.64 27.47
CA LYS A 76 15.14 -23.94 28.24
C LYS A 76 16.33 -24.31 27.36
N PHE A 77 16.07 -25.09 26.31
CA PHE A 77 17.10 -25.45 25.35
C PHE A 77 17.60 -24.22 24.59
N GLU A 78 16.69 -23.36 24.10
CA GLU A 78 17.05 -22.12 23.39
C GLU A 78 17.78 -21.11 24.29
N ALA A 79 17.41 -21.01 25.57
CA ALA A 79 18.10 -20.14 26.51
C ALA A 79 19.55 -20.55 26.78
N ALA A 80 19.93 -21.80 26.47
CA ALA A 80 21.30 -22.31 26.59
C ALA A 80 22.13 -22.12 25.30
N ILE A 81 21.53 -21.60 24.23
CA ILE A 81 22.18 -21.37 22.94
C ILE A 81 22.66 -19.92 22.85
N ASP A 82 23.80 -19.71 22.20
CA ASP A 82 24.30 -18.37 21.88
C ASP A 82 23.24 -17.58 21.09
N PRO A 83 22.85 -16.36 21.52
CA PRO A 83 21.93 -15.51 20.79
C PRO A 83 22.29 -15.31 19.31
N ALA A 84 23.58 -15.27 18.97
CA ALA A 84 24.02 -15.14 17.58
C ALA A 84 23.65 -16.36 16.72
N LEU A 85 23.59 -17.56 17.32
CA LEU A 85 23.19 -18.78 16.64
C LEU A 85 21.68 -18.88 16.47
N LEU A 86 20.89 -18.31 17.39
CA LEU A 86 19.42 -18.31 17.31
C LEU A 86 18.89 -17.57 16.07
N ASP A 87 19.62 -16.54 15.61
CA ASP A 87 19.27 -15.77 14.42
C ASP A 87 19.85 -16.32 13.12
N ASP A 88 20.72 -17.34 13.18
CA ASP A 88 21.34 -17.97 12.01
C ASP A 88 20.32 -18.84 11.25
N LEU A 89 20.27 -18.68 9.92
CA LEU A 89 19.43 -19.48 9.03
C LEU A 89 19.80 -20.97 9.01
N ARG A 90 21.05 -21.29 9.37
CA ARG A 90 21.55 -22.67 9.54
C ARG A 90 20.99 -23.32 10.81
N TYR A 91 20.51 -22.54 11.77
CA TYR A 91 19.87 -23.06 12.98
C TYR A 91 18.34 -23.08 12.85
N ASP A 92 17.74 -21.99 12.37
CA ASP A 92 16.30 -21.89 12.13
C ASP A 92 16.01 -21.37 10.73
N TYR A 93 15.67 -22.30 9.83
CA TYR A 93 15.44 -22.00 8.42
C TYR A 93 14.08 -21.34 8.23
N ARG A 94 14.11 -20.04 7.91
CA ARG A 94 12.92 -19.20 7.79
C ARG A 94 12.82 -18.65 6.37
N VAL A 95 11.78 -19.05 5.64
CA VAL A 95 11.50 -18.56 4.28
C VAL A 95 10.38 -17.55 4.31
N ARG A 96 10.54 -16.46 3.54
CA ARG A 96 9.46 -15.53 3.22
C ARG A 96 9.20 -15.61 1.73
N LEU A 97 7.96 -15.91 1.36
CA LEU A 97 7.52 -15.92 -0.03
C LEU A 97 6.91 -14.57 -0.36
N VAL A 98 7.46 -13.90 -1.37
CA VAL A 98 6.93 -12.64 -1.91
C VAL A 98 6.36 -12.94 -3.29
N PRO A 99 5.04 -12.85 -3.50
CA PRO A 99 4.47 -13.05 -4.83
C PRO A 99 4.88 -11.90 -5.75
N ILE A 100 5.36 -12.23 -6.94
CA ILE A 100 5.69 -11.26 -7.98
C ILE A 100 4.48 -11.13 -8.91
N ILE A 101 4.04 -9.90 -9.15
CA ILE A 101 2.94 -9.58 -10.08
C ILE A 101 3.52 -8.77 -11.24
N GLY A 102 3.57 -9.39 -12.42
CA GLY A 102 4.14 -8.86 -13.66
C GLY A 102 3.89 -9.79 -14.85
N SER A 103 4.24 -9.36 -16.07
CA SER A 103 4.14 -10.19 -17.27
C SER A 103 5.13 -11.36 -17.17
N LYS A 104 4.61 -12.59 -17.19
CA LYS A 104 5.42 -13.80 -17.26
C LYS A 104 6.36 -13.72 -18.47
N THR A 105 7.64 -13.93 -18.24
CA THR A 105 8.59 -14.34 -19.28
C THR A 105 8.75 -15.85 -19.23
N ASP A 106 9.03 -16.50 -20.36
CA ASP A 106 9.16 -17.97 -20.46
C ASP A 106 10.29 -18.56 -19.58
N ALA A 107 11.11 -17.70 -18.96
CA ALA A 107 12.20 -18.06 -18.06
C ALA A 107 11.85 -17.98 -16.55
N ASP A 108 10.62 -17.58 -16.20
CA ASP A 108 10.24 -17.42 -14.79
C ASP A 108 9.96 -18.77 -14.12
N LEU A 109 10.93 -19.28 -13.35
CA LEU A 109 10.73 -20.41 -12.45
C LEU A 109 9.57 -20.12 -11.48
N ALA A 110 8.81 -21.15 -11.09
CA ALA A 110 7.66 -21.01 -10.20
C ALA A 110 8.04 -20.47 -8.80
N ILE A 111 9.30 -20.65 -8.39
CA ILE A 111 9.88 -20.13 -7.16
C ILE A 111 11.29 -19.63 -7.48
N ASN A 112 11.57 -18.35 -7.19
CA ASN A 112 12.90 -17.77 -7.31
C ASN A 112 13.54 -17.63 -5.93
N PHE A 113 14.72 -18.21 -5.76
CA PHE A 113 15.52 -18.03 -4.56
C PHE A 113 16.42 -16.82 -4.73
N VAL A 114 16.34 -15.88 -3.79
CA VAL A 114 17.14 -14.66 -3.79
C VAL A 114 17.85 -14.56 -2.45
N LYS A 115 19.18 -14.53 -2.48
CA LYS A 115 19.99 -14.33 -1.28
C LYS A 115 19.96 -12.87 -0.88
N LEU A 116 19.60 -12.60 0.37
CA LEU A 116 19.47 -11.23 0.90
C LEU A 116 20.80 -10.46 0.89
N ASP A 117 21.92 -11.17 1.02
CA ASP A 117 23.26 -10.59 1.12
C ASP A 117 23.82 -10.14 -0.24
N GLU A 118 23.21 -10.63 -1.32
CA GLU A 118 23.58 -10.30 -2.70
C GLU A 118 22.72 -9.13 -3.27
N LEU A 119 21.79 -8.58 -2.47
CA LEU A 119 20.91 -7.49 -2.86
C LEU A 119 21.47 -6.12 -2.49
N SER A 120 21.14 -5.10 -3.30
CA SER A 120 21.34 -3.72 -2.87
C SER A 120 20.46 -3.38 -1.67
N GLU A 121 20.85 -2.37 -0.88
CA GLU A 121 20.06 -1.91 0.28
C GLU A 121 18.62 -1.53 -0.11
N SER A 122 18.43 -0.98 -1.31
CA SER A 122 17.11 -0.59 -1.85
C SER A 122 16.22 -1.79 -2.19
N GLU A 123 16.78 -2.84 -2.80
CA GLU A 123 16.08 -4.07 -3.14
C GLU A 123 15.77 -4.89 -1.90
N ARG A 124 16.74 -4.99 -0.99
CA ARG A 124 16.59 -5.62 0.32
C ARG A 124 15.44 -4.98 1.10
N ARG A 125 15.37 -3.64 1.12
CA ARG A 125 14.28 -2.92 1.79
C ARG A 125 12.92 -3.22 1.16
N THR A 126 12.84 -3.22 -0.17
CA THR A 126 11.61 -3.53 -0.90
C THR A 126 11.14 -4.96 -0.63
N MET A 127 12.05 -5.94 -0.62
CA MET A 127 11.74 -7.33 -0.31
C MET A 127 11.34 -7.56 1.15
N VAL A 128 11.99 -6.87 2.10
CA VAL A 128 11.64 -6.96 3.52
C VAL A 128 10.27 -6.31 3.80
N GLU A 129 9.99 -5.15 3.21
CA GLU A 129 8.68 -4.50 3.31
C GLU A 129 7.58 -5.38 2.70
N ALA A 130 7.85 -5.98 1.54
CA ALA A 130 6.93 -6.90 0.88
C ALA A 130 6.68 -8.19 1.70
N GLY A 131 7.74 -8.74 2.30
CA GLY A 131 7.66 -9.97 3.09
C GLY A 131 7.13 -9.82 4.53
N ARG A 132 7.17 -8.61 5.11
CA ARG A 132 6.64 -8.31 6.45
C ARG A 132 5.12 -8.36 6.49
N LEU A 133 4.47 -8.01 5.39
CA LEU A 133 3.02 -7.93 5.35
C LEU A 133 2.36 -9.30 5.42
N GLY A 134 3.02 -10.40 4.99
CA GLY A 134 2.46 -11.77 5.05
C GLY A 134 1.17 -11.96 4.25
N THR A 135 0.54 -10.88 3.84
CA THR A 135 -0.37 -10.77 2.73
C THR A 135 0.40 -11.33 1.55
N VAL A 136 -0.24 -12.25 0.83
CA VAL A 136 -0.16 -12.18 -0.63
C VAL A 136 -0.13 -10.68 -0.91
N ILE A 137 0.96 -10.13 -1.43
CA ILE A 137 0.79 -8.93 -2.23
C ILE A 137 0.01 -9.47 -3.41
N GLU A 138 -1.29 -9.67 -3.21
CA GLU A 138 -2.23 -9.04 -4.05
C GLU A 138 -1.72 -7.59 -4.07
N LYS A 139 -0.87 -7.31 -5.05
CA LYS A 139 -1.35 -6.32 -5.99
C LYS A 139 -2.66 -6.92 -6.53
N VAL A 140 -3.74 -6.92 -5.71
CA VAL A 140 -4.85 -6.01 -5.95
C VAL A 140 -4.09 -4.79 -6.32
N LYS A 141 -3.86 -4.68 -7.64
CA LYS A 141 -3.39 -3.52 -8.32
C LYS A 141 -3.95 -2.42 -7.45
N HIS A 142 -3.09 -1.80 -6.64
CA HIS A 142 -3.55 -0.77 -5.74
C HIS A 142 -3.79 0.34 -6.76
N VAL A 143 -4.93 0.26 -7.47
CA VAL A 143 -5.85 1.35 -7.60
C VAL A 143 -5.94 1.78 -6.17
N GLU A 144 -5.06 2.74 -5.86
CA GLU A 144 -4.84 3.25 -4.53
C GLU A 144 -6.20 3.29 -3.87
N VAL A 145 -6.33 2.71 -2.68
CA VAL A 145 -7.46 3.06 -1.80
C VAL A 145 -7.20 4.51 -1.36
N ALA A 146 -7.33 5.42 -2.32
CA ALA A 146 -7.23 6.85 -2.22
C ALA A 146 -8.59 7.47 -2.55
N ASP A 147 -9.67 6.69 -2.53
CA ASP A 147 -11.04 7.21 -2.61
C ASP A 147 -11.41 8.10 -1.42
N LYS A 148 -10.58 8.19 -0.37
CA LYS A 148 -10.79 9.22 0.67
C LYS A 148 -10.51 10.65 0.18
N ASP A 149 -9.70 10.84 -0.86
CA ASP A 149 -9.38 12.18 -1.40
C ASP A 149 -9.55 12.31 -2.93
N LYS A 150 -10.09 11.29 -3.62
CA LYS A 150 -10.38 11.40 -5.04
C LYS A 150 -11.59 12.31 -5.29
N LEU A 151 -11.48 13.15 -6.31
CA LEU A 151 -12.45 14.18 -6.67
C LEU A 151 -13.10 13.84 -8.01
N LEU A 152 -14.43 13.80 -8.05
CA LEU A 152 -15.17 13.78 -9.30
C LEU A 152 -14.97 15.10 -10.08
N PRO A 153 -15.12 15.11 -11.42
CA PRO A 153 -14.97 16.34 -12.23
C PRO A 153 -15.76 17.53 -11.68
N GLY A 154 -16.99 17.31 -11.20
CA GLY A 154 -17.82 18.36 -10.60
C GLY A 154 -17.23 18.93 -9.32
N ARG A 155 -16.59 18.10 -8.48
CA ARG A 155 -15.92 18.56 -7.26
C ARG A 155 -14.61 19.29 -7.58
N VAL A 156 -13.85 18.83 -8.57
CA VAL A 156 -12.66 19.54 -9.08
C VAL A 156 -13.06 20.94 -9.53
N ALA A 157 -14.13 21.06 -10.34
CA ALA A 157 -14.54 22.34 -10.87
C ALA A 157 -14.90 23.34 -9.76
N ARG A 158 -15.68 22.91 -8.75
CA ARG A 158 -16.00 23.74 -7.58
C ARG A 158 -14.75 24.18 -6.82
N LEU A 159 -13.85 23.24 -6.52
CA LEU A 159 -12.63 23.55 -5.75
C LEU A 159 -11.68 24.50 -6.50
N VAL A 160 -11.61 24.39 -7.81
CA VAL A 160 -10.84 25.34 -8.65
C VAL A 160 -11.55 26.69 -8.66
N GLU A 161 -12.85 26.69 -8.92
CA GLU A 161 -13.69 27.89 -8.95
C GLU A 161 -13.53 28.68 -7.65
N ASP A 162 -13.61 28.05 -6.48
CA ASP A 162 -13.43 28.71 -5.16
C ASP A 162 -12.09 29.45 -5.01
N GLN A 163 -11.07 29.07 -5.77
CA GLN A 163 -9.71 29.63 -5.70
C GLN A 163 -9.40 30.64 -6.81
N VAL A 164 -10.36 30.94 -7.70
CA VAL A 164 -10.16 31.84 -8.84
C VAL A 164 -11.27 32.90 -8.93
N PRO A 165 -11.00 34.08 -9.51
CA PRO A 165 -11.96 35.20 -9.57
C PRO A 165 -13.04 35.05 -10.66
N PHE A 166 -13.01 33.97 -11.43
CA PHE A 166 -13.89 33.73 -12.58
C PHE A 166 -14.58 32.37 -12.49
N GLU A 167 -15.60 32.16 -13.31
CA GLU A 167 -16.33 30.90 -13.40
C GLU A 167 -15.45 29.78 -13.97
N PHE A 168 -15.59 28.57 -13.42
CA PHE A 168 -14.87 27.40 -13.90
C PHE A 168 -15.80 26.20 -14.08
N SER A 169 -16.10 25.85 -15.34
CA SER A 169 -17.05 24.78 -15.65
C SER A 169 -16.38 23.44 -15.98
N VAL A 170 -17.10 22.36 -15.71
CA VAL A 170 -16.67 20.98 -16.02
C VAL A 170 -16.58 20.76 -17.53
N HIS A 171 -17.56 21.23 -18.29
CA HIS A 171 -17.71 20.92 -19.72
C HIS A 171 -16.80 21.76 -20.63
N ASN A 172 -16.43 22.98 -20.22
CA ASN A 172 -15.60 23.86 -21.04
C ASN A 172 -14.16 23.90 -20.54
N GLU A 173 -13.92 24.52 -19.39
CA GLU A 173 -12.57 24.81 -18.87
C GLU A 173 -11.88 23.50 -18.48
N HIS A 174 -12.48 22.74 -17.58
CA HIS A 174 -11.89 21.49 -17.10
C HIS A 174 -11.67 20.50 -18.25
N ALA A 175 -12.65 20.39 -19.16
CA ALA A 175 -12.56 19.48 -20.30
C ALA A 175 -11.41 19.80 -21.27
N LYS A 176 -11.14 21.09 -21.48
CA LYS A 176 -10.01 21.55 -22.31
C LYS A 176 -8.67 21.39 -21.58
N MET A 177 -8.66 21.59 -20.27
CA MET A 177 -7.44 21.47 -19.48
C MET A 177 -6.85 20.07 -19.46
N TRP A 178 -7.64 19.04 -19.15
CA TRP A 178 -7.10 17.68 -19.11
C TRP A 178 -6.65 17.20 -20.49
N ARG A 179 -7.32 17.67 -21.57
CA ARG A 179 -6.93 17.40 -22.97
C ARG A 179 -5.60 18.04 -23.32
N ARG A 180 -5.46 19.34 -23.08
CA ARG A 180 -4.23 20.10 -23.40
C ARG A 180 -3.03 19.65 -22.56
N LEU A 181 -3.26 19.24 -21.32
CA LEU A 181 -2.22 18.79 -20.40
C LEU A 181 -1.97 17.27 -20.43
N GLY A 182 -2.65 16.53 -21.33
CA GLY A 182 -2.42 15.10 -21.53
C GLY A 182 -2.63 14.25 -20.27
N VAL A 183 -3.59 14.62 -19.41
CA VAL A 183 -3.76 14.00 -18.09
C VAL A 183 -4.52 12.68 -18.14
N ARG A 184 -5.39 12.51 -19.13
CA ARG A 184 -6.15 11.29 -19.38
C ARG A 184 -6.44 11.15 -20.89
N PRO A 185 -6.75 9.94 -21.37
CA PRO A 185 -7.06 9.74 -22.77
C PRO A 185 -8.47 10.27 -23.12
N ALA A 186 -8.77 10.36 -24.41
CA ALA A 186 -10.10 10.76 -24.87
C ALA A 186 -11.16 9.73 -24.47
N THR A 187 -12.41 10.17 -24.38
CA THR A 187 -13.54 9.27 -24.17
C THR A 187 -13.59 8.24 -25.30
N GLY A 188 -13.56 6.94 -24.97
CA GLY A 188 -13.56 5.85 -25.96
C GLY A 188 -12.18 5.40 -26.46
N ALA A 189 -11.08 5.82 -25.83
CA ALA A 189 -9.75 5.30 -26.15
C ALA A 189 -9.61 3.80 -25.86
N SER A 190 -8.73 3.13 -26.61
CA SER A 190 -8.47 1.68 -26.48
C SER A 190 -7.93 1.27 -25.11
N ASP A 191 -7.21 2.17 -24.44
CA ASP A 191 -6.76 2.00 -23.06
C ASP A 191 -7.21 3.18 -22.17
N PRO A 192 -8.32 3.04 -21.41
CA PRO A 192 -8.78 4.03 -20.45
C PRO A 192 -7.82 4.27 -19.28
N HIS A 193 -6.89 3.35 -19.00
CA HIS A 193 -5.96 3.44 -17.88
C HIS A 193 -4.70 4.25 -18.19
N ALA A 194 -4.49 4.65 -19.45
CA ALA A 194 -3.41 5.52 -19.92
C ALA A 194 -3.54 6.97 -19.39
N THR A 195 -3.52 7.11 -18.07
CA THR A 195 -3.72 8.34 -17.31
C THR A 195 -2.45 8.72 -16.56
N ASN A 196 -2.27 10.02 -16.31
CA ASN A 196 -1.22 10.47 -15.41
C ASN A 196 -1.69 10.28 -13.97
N ALA A 197 -1.28 9.19 -13.33
CA ALA A 197 -1.72 8.78 -11.99
C ALA A 197 -1.57 9.86 -10.91
N LYS A 198 -0.61 10.79 -11.06
CA LYS A 198 -0.44 11.93 -10.16
C LYS A 198 -1.66 12.87 -10.14
N TYR A 199 -2.41 12.94 -11.24
CA TYR A 199 -3.49 13.91 -11.45
C TYR A 199 -4.85 13.27 -11.70
N CYS A 200 -4.90 12.14 -12.41
CA CYS A 200 -6.13 11.48 -12.81
C CYS A 200 -5.93 9.97 -12.80
N ILE A 201 -6.94 9.25 -12.34
CA ILE A 201 -6.99 7.79 -12.31
C ILE A 201 -8.33 7.37 -12.90
N TYR A 202 -8.34 6.33 -13.72
CA TYR A 202 -9.59 5.71 -14.16
C TYR A 202 -10.08 4.74 -13.10
N SER A 203 -11.29 4.99 -12.57
CA SER A 203 -11.97 4.08 -11.66
C SER A 203 -12.81 3.11 -12.47
N GLU A 204 -12.40 1.84 -12.46
CA GLU A 204 -13.11 0.74 -13.11
C GLU A 204 -14.46 0.48 -12.42
N ALA A 205 -14.54 0.63 -11.09
CA ALA A 205 -15.75 0.43 -10.31
C ALA A 205 -16.90 1.39 -10.70
N PHE A 206 -16.57 2.61 -11.10
CA PHE A 206 -17.56 3.62 -11.52
C PHE A 206 -17.57 3.88 -13.03
N GLY A 207 -16.72 3.21 -13.79
CA GLY A 207 -16.51 3.47 -15.23
C GLY A 207 -16.12 4.92 -15.53
N ALA A 208 -15.49 5.62 -14.58
CA ALA A 208 -15.31 7.07 -14.62
C ALA A 208 -13.90 7.49 -14.19
N TYR A 209 -13.47 8.65 -14.69
CA TYR A 209 -12.20 9.25 -14.28
C TYR A 209 -12.35 10.09 -13.02
N VAL A 210 -11.50 9.80 -12.04
CA VAL A 210 -11.40 10.51 -10.78
C VAL A 210 -10.07 11.26 -10.68
N TYR A 211 -10.05 12.39 -10.00
CA TYR A 211 -8.90 13.30 -9.96
C TYR A 211 -8.34 13.42 -8.56
N THR A 212 -7.07 13.82 -8.44
CA THR A 212 -6.42 14.03 -7.15
C THR A 212 -6.46 15.51 -6.74
N PRO A 213 -6.28 15.85 -5.46
CA PRO A 213 -6.09 17.25 -5.04
C PRO A 213 -4.88 17.91 -5.71
N ALA A 214 -3.88 17.13 -6.11
CA ALA A 214 -2.73 17.63 -6.89
C ALA A 214 -3.14 18.15 -8.28
N TRP A 215 -4.22 17.63 -8.86
CA TRP A 215 -4.78 18.16 -10.09
C TRP A 215 -5.39 19.54 -9.89
N VAL A 216 -6.17 19.75 -8.82
CA VAL A 216 -6.72 21.07 -8.46
C VAL A 216 -5.61 22.11 -8.31
N LYS A 217 -4.56 21.78 -7.55
CA LYS A 217 -3.40 22.68 -7.38
C LYS A 217 -2.71 23.01 -8.70
N LYS A 218 -2.56 22.03 -9.59
CA LYS A 218 -1.99 22.25 -10.92
C LYS A 218 -2.87 23.17 -11.74
N VAL A 219 -4.17 22.93 -11.79
CA VAL A 219 -5.14 23.77 -12.51
C VAL A 219 -5.04 25.23 -12.03
N VAL A 220 -5.15 25.47 -10.72
CA VAL A 220 -5.06 26.81 -10.13
C VAL A 220 -3.72 27.47 -10.45
N ARG A 221 -2.62 26.71 -10.47
CA ARG A 221 -1.31 27.26 -10.84
C ARG A 221 -1.24 27.72 -12.31
N GLU A 222 -1.83 26.95 -13.22
CA GLU A 222 -1.82 27.23 -14.66
C GLU A 222 -2.75 28.36 -15.06
N ILE A 223 -3.90 28.54 -14.38
CA ILE A 223 -4.93 29.52 -14.81
C ILE A 223 -5.35 30.53 -13.74
N GLY A 224 -4.78 30.50 -12.53
CA GLY A 224 -5.33 31.20 -11.36
C GLY A 224 -5.44 32.73 -11.43
N THR A 225 -4.90 33.37 -12.47
CA THR A 225 -5.06 34.81 -12.74
C THR A 225 -5.68 35.01 -14.12
N VAL A 226 -6.28 36.19 -14.36
CA VAL A 226 -6.93 36.50 -15.64
C VAL A 226 -5.93 36.43 -16.80
N GLU A 227 -4.70 36.88 -16.59
CA GLU A 227 -3.62 36.84 -17.60
C GLU A 227 -3.26 35.40 -17.95
N LYS A 228 -3.13 34.54 -16.93
CA LYS A 228 -2.85 33.12 -17.11
C LYS A 228 -3.99 32.38 -17.79
N TYR A 229 -5.25 32.71 -17.44
CA TYR A 229 -6.43 32.19 -18.13
C TYR A 229 -6.41 32.57 -19.62
N ARG A 230 -6.14 33.84 -19.95
CA ARG A 230 -6.05 34.30 -21.34
C ARG A 230 -4.94 33.59 -22.11
N SER A 231 -3.77 33.45 -21.50
CA SER A 231 -2.63 32.73 -22.09
C SER A 231 -2.98 31.25 -22.35
N PHE A 232 -3.70 30.61 -21.42
CA PHE A 232 -4.05 29.21 -21.53
C PHE A 232 -5.25 28.94 -22.46
N PHE A 233 -6.28 29.79 -22.50
CA PHE A 233 -7.51 29.53 -23.26
C PHE A 233 -7.69 30.42 -24.50
N GLY A 234 -6.88 31.47 -24.66
CA GLY A 234 -6.98 32.41 -25.78
C GLY A 234 -8.25 33.24 -25.79
N ARG A 235 -8.95 33.36 -24.65
CA ARG A 235 -10.22 34.09 -24.51
C ARG A 235 -10.35 34.70 -23.11
N GLU A 236 -11.25 35.67 -22.98
CA GLU A 236 -11.60 36.26 -21.69
C GLU A 236 -12.34 35.26 -20.79
N PRO A 237 -12.03 35.21 -19.49
CA PRO A 237 -12.81 34.43 -18.53
C PRO A 237 -14.16 35.09 -18.25
N ARG A 238 -15.18 34.28 -17.92
CA ARG A 238 -16.45 34.79 -17.39
C ARG A 238 -16.25 35.13 -15.92
N MET A 239 -16.30 36.42 -15.58
CA MET A 239 -16.14 36.85 -14.20
C MET A 239 -17.37 36.46 -13.38
N LYS A 240 -17.16 36.09 -12.12
CA LYS A 240 -18.26 35.80 -11.20
C LYS A 240 -19.04 37.08 -10.94
N THR A 241 -20.36 37.01 -11.03
CA THR A 241 -21.23 38.12 -10.62
C THR A 241 -21.19 38.24 -9.10
N VAL A 242 -20.41 39.18 -8.59
CA VAL A 242 -20.47 39.53 -7.17
C VAL A 242 -21.75 40.33 -6.97
N THR A 243 -22.85 39.67 -6.59
CA THR A 243 -24.00 40.40 -6.05
C THR A 243 -23.60 40.90 -4.67
N PRO A 244 -23.46 42.22 -4.44
CA PRO A 244 -23.19 42.72 -3.10
C PRO A 244 -24.42 42.44 -2.24
N PHE A 245 -24.28 41.64 -1.19
CA PHE A 245 -25.32 41.56 -0.17
C PHE A 245 -25.44 42.92 0.51
N PRO A 246 -26.63 43.57 0.55
CA PRO A 246 -26.79 44.79 1.33
C PRO A 246 -26.65 44.45 2.81
N LYS A 247 -25.76 45.17 3.51
CA LYS A 247 -25.68 45.13 4.97
C LYS A 247 -27.01 45.61 5.54
N GLN A 248 -27.82 44.70 6.09
CA GLN A 248 -28.94 45.08 6.95
C GLN A 248 -28.44 45.33 8.38
N PHE A 249 -28.72 46.54 8.84
CA PHE A 249 -28.61 47.05 10.20
C PHE A 249 -29.67 46.44 11.14
N GLY A 250 -29.37 46.38 12.44
CA GLY A 250 -30.33 46.75 13.50
C GLY A 250 -30.80 45.64 14.46
N ALA A 251 -30.25 45.66 15.68
CA ALA A 251 -30.95 45.29 16.92
C ALA A 251 -30.37 46.18 18.03
N SER A 252 -30.95 47.36 18.22
CA SER A 252 -32.01 47.69 19.20
C SER A 252 -31.41 48.11 20.55
N GLU A 253 -31.42 49.43 20.77
CA GLU A 253 -31.44 50.03 22.09
C GLU A 253 -32.65 49.50 22.89
N ALA A 254 -32.38 49.08 24.12
CA ALA A 254 -33.32 49.16 25.23
C ALA A 254 -32.50 49.57 26.46
N SER A 255 -32.54 50.85 26.78
CA SER A 255 -32.10 51.44 28.05
C SER A 255 -33.25 51.38 29.05
N ASP A 256 -32.97 50.95 30.27
CA ASP A 256 -33.20 51.70 31.52
C ASP A 256 -32.88 50.76 32.69
N ALA A 257 -31.87 51.01 33.52
CA ALA A 257 -31.65 52.10 34.47
C ALA A 257 -31.87 51.56 35.90
N GLN A 258 -30.77 51.32 36.61
CA GLN A 258 -30.72 51.67 38.02
C GLN A 258 -29.28 51.94 38.48
N GLN A 259 -29.14 53.13 39.03
CA GLN A 259 -27.94 53.86 39.42
C GLN A 259 -27.57 53.61 40.89
N HIS A 260 -26.26 53.71 41.16
CA HIS A 260 -25.61 54.24 42.39
C HIS A 260 -25.82 53.51 43.74
N SER A 261 -24.91 53.47 44.71
CA SER A 261 -23.47 53.69 44.85
C SER A 261 -23.09 53.33 46.32
N LYS A 262 -21.78 53.17 46.58
CA LYS A 262 -21.05 53.35 47.87
C LYS A 262 -21.00 52.20 48.91
N SER A 263 -19.77 51.71 49.06
CA SER A 263 -18.92 51.75 50.28
C SER A 263 -19.57 51.58 51.65
N ALA A 264 -19.26 50.46 52.32
CA ALA A 264 -18.54 50.36 53.60
C ALA A 264 -18.29 48.88 53.92
#